data_AF-A0A951HD40-F1
#
_entry.id   AF-A0A951HD40-F1
#
_cell.length_a   1.000
_cell.length_b   1.000
_cell.length_c   1.000
_cell.angle_alpha   90.00
_cell.angle_beta   90.00
_cell.angle_gamma   90.00
#
_symmetry.space_group_name_H-M   'P 1'
#
loop_
_entity.id
_entity.type
_entity.pdbx_description
1 polymer ?
#
loop_
_entity_poly.entity_id
_entity_poly.type
_entity_poly.pdbx_seq_one_letter_code
_entity_poly.pdbx_strand_id
1 'polypeptide(L)'
;MPDKCTFDYAIIRVVPLVERAEFLNAGVILFCPTQSFLRACIELDQQRLMTLSPTIDVPLVEAHLQTIPLICAGGAAAGVIGQLPQRSRFHWLVAPRSTIIQTSPVHCGVGSNLEKALEELIKKMVRPPLSLRVPTIASASIE
;
A
#
# COMPACT_ATOMS: atom_id res chain seq x y z
N MET A 1 -17.73 -23.76 9.01
CA MET A 1 -16.69 -23.08 8.23
C MET A 1 -16.72 -21.62 8.65
N PRO A 2 -15.59 -20.92 8.89
CA PRO A 2 -15.67 -19.49 9.18
C PRO A 2 -16.29 -18.77 7.99
N ASP A 3 -17.25 -17.88 8.28
CA ASP A 3 -17.96 -17.14 7.25
C ASP A 3 -16.97 -16.25 6.48
N LYS A 4 -16.92 -16.45 5.16
CA LYS A 4 -16.07 -15.65 4.27
C LYS A 4 -16.74 -14.29 4.06
N CYS A 5 -15.96 -13.23 4.09
CA CYS A 5 -16.40 -11.88 3.75
C CYS A 5 -15.66 -11.37 2.51
N THR A 6 -16.32 -10.50 1.76
CA THR A 6 -15.71 -9.77 0.65
C THR A 6 -15.11 -8.49 1.21
N PHE A 7 -13.92 -8.13 0.73
CA PHE A 7 -13.24 -6.90 1.10
C PHE A 7 -12.71 -6.20 -0.15
N ASP A 8 -12.59 -4.89 -0.05
CA ASP A 8 -11.94 -4.05 -1.04
C ASP A 8 -10.56 -3.66 -0.55
N TYR A 9 -9.60 -3.52 -1.46
CA TYR A 9 -8.27 -3.04 -1.13
C TYR A 9 -7.67 -2.17 -2.22
N ALA A 10 -6.73 -1.30 -1.84
CA ALA A 10 -5.94 -0.49 -2.74
C ALA A 10 -4.48 -0.48 -2.29
N ILE A 11 -3.56 -0.40 -3.24
CA ILE A 11 -2.12 -0.33 -3.00
C ILE A 11 -1.73 1.14 -2.87
N ILE A 12 -1.02 1.46 -1.81
CA ILE A 12 -0.45 2.79 -1.58
C ILE A 12 0.87 2.86 -2.35
N ARG A 13 1.05 3.92 -3.13
CA ARG A 13 2.19 4.13 -4.02
C ARG A 13 2.86 5.46 -3.70
N VAL A 14 4.19 5.44 -3.65
CA VAL A 14 5.00 6.65 -3.72
C VAL A 14 5.40 6.85 -5.18
N VAL A 15 5.10 8.02 -5.72
CA VAL A 15 5.36 8.47 -7.10
C VAL A 15 6.32 9.66 -7.01
N PRO A 16 7.64 9.44 -6.95
CA PRO A 16 8.61 10.51 -6.66
C PRO A 16 8.54 11.68 -7.63
N LEU A 17 8.29 11.38 -8.91
CA LEU A 17 8.06 12.38 -9.94
C LEU A 17 6.81 12.00 -10.75
N VAL A 18 5.74 12.75 -10.54
CA VAL A 18 4.41 12.47 -11.11
C VAL A 18 4.44 12.40 -12.64
N GLU A 19 5.24 13.25 -13.28
CA GLU A 19 5.39 13.30 -14.75
C GLU A 19 5.99 12.02 -15.34
N ARG A 20 6.84 11.31 -14.59
CA ARG A 20 7.45 10.05 -15.05
C ARG A 20 6.57 8.83 -14.81
N ALA A 21 5.60 8.96 -13.90
CA ALA A 21 4.73 7.87 -13.47
C ALA A 21 5.48 6.63 -12.96
N GLU A 22 6.74 6.79 -12.52
CA GLU A 22 7.49 5.76 -11.81
C GLU A 22 7.01 5.71 -10.36
N PHE A 23 6.82 4.51 -9.83
CA PHE A 23 6.30 4.35 -8.48
C PHE A 23 6.89 3.16 -7.73
N LEU A 24 6.89 3.30 -6.41
CA LEU A 24 7.18 2.24 -5.46
C LEU A 24 5.92 1.97 -4.63
N ASN A 25 5.50 0.70 -4.56
CA ASN A 25 4.45 0.31 -3.63
C ASN A 25 4.99 0.45 -2.19
N ALA A 26 4.23 1.09 -1.31
CA ALA A 26 4.63 1.41 0.06
C ALA A 26 3.60 1.00 1.12
N GLY A 27 2.50 0.35 0.71
CA GLY A 27 1.49 -0.10 1.66
C GLY A 27 0.22 -0.59 1.00
N VAL A 28 -0.74 -0.98 1.85
CA VAL A 28 -2.05 -1.49 1.45
C VAL A 28 -3.10 -0.91 2.36
N ILE A 29 -4.23 -0.49 1.79
CA ILE A 29 -5.47 -0.14 2.51
C ILE A 29 -6.46 -1.27 2.27
N LEU A 30 -7.06 -1.83 3.32
CA LEU A 30 -8.09 -2.85 3.24
C LEU A 30 -9.35 -2.40 3.96
N PHE A 31 -10.49 -2.55 3.29
CA PHE A 31 -11.81 -2.18 3.77
C PHE A 31 -12.80 -3.35 3.64
N CYS A 32 -13.49 -3.68 4.73
CA CYS A 32 -14.58 -4.64 4.74
C CYS A 32 -15.75 -4.07 5.56
N PRO A 33 -16.83 -3.60 4.92
CA PRO A 33 -17.95 -2.98 5.62
C PRO A 33 -18.69 -3.96 6.54
N THR A 34 -18.81 -5.22 6.15
CA THR A 34 -19.56 -6.24 6.93
C THR A 34 -18.88 -6.59 8.24
N GLN A 35 -17.55 -6.44 8.31
CA GLN A 35 -16.75 -6.68 9.51
C GLN A 35 -16.31 -5.38 10.22
N SER A 36 -16.85 -4.21 9.80
CA SER A 36 -16.43 -2.89 10.29
C SER A 36 -14.91 -2.68 10.26
N PHE A 37 -14.24 -3.22 9.24
CA PHE A 37 -12.78 -3.24 9.15
C PHE A 37 -12.30 -2.19 8.14
N LEU A 38 -11.41 -1.30 8.57
CA LEU A 38 -10.67 -0.38 7.73
C LEU A 38 -9.30 -0.21 8.34
N ARG A 39 -8.28 -0.76 7.68
CA ARG A 39 -6.90 -0.66 8.15
C ARG A 39 -5.98 -0.41 6.98
N ALA A 40 -4.87 0.25 7.28
CA ALA A 40 -3.76 0.36 6.37
C ALA A 40 -2.51 -0.20 7.04
N CYS A 41 -1.66 -0.85 6.24
CA CYS A 41 -0.31 -1.22 6.62
C CYS A 41 0.65 -0.50 5.68
N ILE A 42 1.70 0.09 6.24
CA ILE A 42 2.71 0.89 5.53
C ILE A 42 4.06 0.23 5.73
N GLU A 43 4.76 -0.04 4.64
CA GLU A 43 6.15 -0.48 4.62
C GLU A 43 6.87 0.24 3.49
N LEU A 44 7.80 1.13 3.84
CA LEU A 44 8.60 1.86 2.86
C LEU A 44 10.03 1.33 2.82
N ASP A 45 10.42 0.81 1.66
CA ASP A 45 11.83 0.51 1.38
C ASP A 45 12.53 1.80 0.92
N GLN A 46 13.16 2.48 1.89
CA GLN A 46 13.84 3.76 1.64
C GLN A 46 14.97 3.62 0.61
N GLN A 47 15.70 2.51 0.61
CA GLN A 47 16.82 2.30 -0.31
C GLN A 47 16.32 2.20 -1.75
N ARG A 48 15.25 1.42 -1.99
CA ARG A 48 14.61 1.33 -3.32
C ARG A 48 14.01 2.67 -3.75
N LEU A 49 13.41 3.41 -2.83
CA LEU A 49 12.86 4.73 -3.13
C LEU A 49 13.97 5.71 -3.57
N MET A 50 15.07 5.78 -2.82
CA MET A 50 16.22 6.62 -3.12
C MET A 50 16.93 6.21 -4.42
N THR A 51 16.80 4.94 -4.82
CA THR A 51 17.32 4.46 -6.12
C THR A 51 16.48 5.01 -7.28
N LEU A 52 15.15 5.13 -7.11
CA LEU A 52 14.27 5.75 -8.12
C LEU A 52 14.40 7.28 -8.15
N SER A 53 14.62 7.91 -7.00
CA SER A 53 14.75 9.37 -6.90
C SER A 53 15.75 9.75 -5.80
N PRO A 54 17.02 10.02 -6.17
CA PRO A 54 18.07 10.33 -5.21
C PRO A 54 17.88 11.63 -4.42
N THR A 55 17.00 12.52 -4.87
CA THR A 55 16.75 13.84 -4.27
C THR A 55 15.46 13.91 -3.47
N ILE A 56 14.76 12.78 -3.27
CA ILE A 56 13.48 12.76 -2.58
C ILE A 56 13.65 12.99 -1.07
N ASP A 57 12.76 13.79 -0.48
CA ASP A 57 12.71 13.99 0.97
C ASP A 57 11.99 12.80 1.63
N VAL A 58 12.77 11.80 2.05
CA VAL A 58 12.25 10.58 2.68
C VAL A 58 11.47 10.88 3.96
N PRO A 59 11.97 11.69 4.92
CA PRO A 59 11.20 12.05 6.11
C PRO A 59 9.82 12.65 5.79
N LEU A 60 9.74 13.55 4.80
CA LEU A 60 8.47 14.14 4.38
C LEU A 60 7.51 13.08 3.80
N VAL A 61 8.03 12.17 2.97
CA VAL A 61 7.26 11.05 2.40
C VAL A 61 6.71 10.15 3.51
N GLU A 62 7.54 9.79 4.48
CA GLU A 62 7.12 8.97 5.63
C GLU A 62 6.04 9.67 6.45
N ALA A 63 6.21 10.96 6.74
CA ALA A 63 5.21 11.75 7.45
C ALA A 63 3.85 11.73 6.72
N HIS A 64 3.85 11.87 5.39
CA HIS A 64 2.64 11.77 4.59
C HIS A 64 2.03 10.36 4.61
N LEU A 65 2.84 9.31 4.48
CA LEU A 65 2.36 7.92 4.53
C LEU A 65 1.70 7.60 5.89
N GLN A 66 2.24 8.10 6.99
CA GLN A 66 1.69 7.85 8.34
C GLN A 66 0.32 8.50 8.58
N THR A 67 -0.11 9.45 7.75
CA THR A 67 -1.48 9.99 7.82
C THR A 67 -2.53 8.97 7.43
N ILE A 68 -2.19 7.98 6.58
CA ILE A 68 -3.16 7.01 6.04
C ILE A 68 -3.67 6.08 7.15
N PRO A 69 -2.83 5.41 7.96
CA PRO A 69 -3.30 4.64 9.11
C PRO A 69 -4.13 5.46 10.10
N LEU A 70 -3.78 6.72 10.35
CA LEU A 70 -4.56 7.61 11.21
C LEU A 70 -5.97 7.84 10.66
N ILE A 71 -6.10 8.07 9.36
CA ILE A 71 -7.40 8.23 8.71
C ILE A 71 -8.19 6.91 8.73
N CYS A 72 -7.52 5.75 8.58
CA CYS A 72 -8.18 4.45 8.75
C CYS A 72 -8.70 4.22 10.17
N ALA A 73 -7.95 4.62 11.19
CA ALA A 73 -8.38 4.56 12.60
C ALA A 73 -9.56 5.53 12.86
N GLY A 74 -9.48 6.73 12.30
CA GLY A 74 -10.49 7.78 12.47
C GLY A 74 -10.33 8.54 13.78
N GLY A 75 -11.33 9.34 14.12
CA GLY A 75 -11.33 10.19 15.31
C GLY A 75 -10.57 11.51 15.11
N ALA A 76 -10.39 12.24 16.22
CA ALA A 76 -9.88 13.62 16.20
C ALA A 76 -8.46 13.75 15.62
N ALA A 77 -7.60 12.74 15.81
CA ALA A 77 -6.23 12.73 15.29
C ALA A 77 -6.16 12.77 13.75
N ALA A 78 -7.21 12.32 13.06
CA ALA A 78 -7.32 12.38 11.60
C ALA A 78 -8.08 13.62 11.09
N GLY A 79 -8.30 14.62 11.96
CA GLY A 79 -8.98 15.86 11.63
C GLY A 79 -10.42 15.65 11.17
N VAL A 80 -10.89 16.50 10.24
CA VAL A 80 -12.27 16.47 9.72
C VAL A 80 -12.57 15.16 9.01
N ILE A 81 -11.60 14.59 8.29
CA ILE A 81 -11.76 13.33 7.56
C ILE A 81 -11.96 12.17 8.54
N GLY A 82 -11.29 12.21 9.69
CA GLY A 82 -11.42 11.22 10.76
C GLY A 82 -12.84 11.08 11.34
N GLN A 83 -13.67 12.11 11.20
CA GLN A 83 -15.06 12.13 11.67
C GLN A 83 -16.05 11.50 10.67
N LEU A 84 -15.58 11.21 9.44
CA LEU A 84 -16.44 10.63 8.42
C LEU A 84 -16.72 9.14 8.71
N PRO A 85 -17.86 8.60 8.24
CA PRO A 85 -18.11 7.17 8.26
C PRO A 85 -16.99 6.38 7.58
N GLN A 86 -16.74 5.14 8.03
CA GLN A 86 -15.64 4.31 7.55
C GLN A 86 -15.60 4.18 6.01
N ARG A 87 -16.76 3.98 5.38
CA ARG A 87 -16.89 3.91 3.92
C ARG A 87 -16.44 5.23 3.25
N SER A 88 -16.87 6.36 3.78
CA SER A 88 -16.49 7.68 3.25
C SER A 88 -14.99 7.94 3.41
N ARG A 89 -14.39 7.50 4.53
CA ARG A 89 -12.93 7.56 4.74
C ARG A 89 -12.19 6.70 3.73
N PHE A 90 -12.67 5.47 3.48
CA PHE A 90 -12.09 4.60 2.46
C PHE A 90 -12.16 5.26 1.08
N HIS A 91 -13.33 5.74 0.64
CA HIS A 91 -13.46 6.41 -0.66
C HIS A 91 -12.61 7.67 -0.77
N TRP A 92 -12.48 8.45 0.31
CA TRP A 92 -11.57 9.58 0.34
C TRP A 92 -10.12 9.13 0.13
N LEU A 93 -9.67 8.09 0.85
CA LEU A 93 -8.32 7.55 0.77
C LEU A 93 -7.95 7.04 -0.63
N VAL A 94 -8.88 6.37 -1.32
CA VAL A 94 -8.64 5.77 -2.65
C VAL A 94 -8.96 6.68 -3.83
N ALA A 95 -9.41 7.91 -3.57
CA ALA A 95 -9.70 8.88 -4.61
C ALA A 95 -8.41 9.24 -5.38
N PRO A 96 -8.44 9.29 -6.73
CA PRO A 96 -7.28 9.67 -7.53
C PRO A 96 -6.74 11.06 -7.16
N ARG A 97 -5.41 11.19 -7.06
CA ARG A 97 -4.71 12.44 -6.76
C ARG A 97 -3.42 12.53 -7.55
N SER A 98 -3.12 13.71 -8.07
CA SER A 98 -1.85 14.01 -8.75
C SER A 98 -0.79 14.46 -7.75
N THR A 99 -0.51 13.63 -6.75
CA THR A 99 0.43 13.91 -5.66
C THR A 99 1.52 12.84 -5.58
N ILE A 100 2.56 13.08 -4.77
CA ILE A 100 3.65 12.11 -4.53
C ILE A 100 3.13 10.82 -3.89
N ILE A 101 2.09 10.87 -3.07
CA ILE A 101 1.39 9.68 -2.57
C ILE A 101 0.13 9.48 -3.41
N GLN A 102 -0.02 8.29 -3.97
CA GLN A 102 -1.17 7.89 -4.78
C GLN A 102 -1.66 6.52 -4.35
N THR A 103 -2.84 6.13 -4.83
CA THR A 103 -3.38 4.77 -4.66
C THR A 103 -3.59 4.10 -6.01
N SER A 104 -3.48 2.78 -6.04
CA SER A 104 -3.97 1.99 -7.17
C SER A 104 -5.49 2.13 -7.34
N PRO A 105 -6.06 1.67 -8.47
CA PRO A 105 -7.46 1.31 -8.53
C PRO A 105 -7.85 0.37 -7.38
N VAL A 106 -9.13 0.39 -7.03
CA VAL A 106 -9.68 -0.52 -6.02
C VAL A 106 -9.79 -1.91 -6.61
N HIS A 107 -9.39 -2.90 -5.81
CA HIS A 107 -9.49 -4.32 -6.11
C HIS A 107 -10.36 -5.01 -5.05
N CYS A 108 -10.95 -6.15 -5.39
CA CYS A 108 -11.76 -6.94 -4.47
C CYS A 108 -11.06 -8.26 -4.11
N GLY A 109 -11.28 -8.73 -2.89
CA GLY A 109 -10.82 -10.02 -2.40
C GLY A 109 -11.86 -10.69 -1.50
N VAL A 110 -11.63 -11.97 -1.20
CA VAL A 110 -12.50 -12.76 -0.31
C VAL A 110 -11.63 -13.46 0.73
N GLY A 111 -12.02 -13.39 1.99
CA GLY A 111 -11.25 -13.98 3.09
C GLY A 111 -12.08 -14.17 4.35
N SER A 112 -11.58 -15.03 5.24
CA SER A 112 -12.16 -15.26 6.56
C SER A 112 -11.41 -14.55 7.69
N ASN A 113 -10.16 -14.11 7.44
CA ASN A 113 -9.34 -13.35 8.38
C ASN A 113 -8.72 -12.16 7.65
N LEU A 114 -9.21 -10.95 7.97
CA LEU A 114 -8.85 -9.72 7.28
C LEU A 114 -7.44 -9.23 7.64
N GLU A 115 -6.98 -9.45 8.87
CA GLU A 115 -5.61 -9.13 9.28
C GLU A 115 -4.60 -9.99 8.51
N LYS A 116 -4.87 -11.29 8.41
CA LYS A 116 -4.05 -12.20 7.62
C LYS A 116 -4.08 -11.83 6.14
N ALA A 117 -5.25 -11.45 5.59
CA ALA A 117 -5.35 -11.00 4.22
C ALA A 117 -4.52 -9.72 3.96
N LEU A 118 -4.54 -8.76 4.89
CA LEU A 118 -3.73 -7.55 4.81
C LEU A 118 -2.22 -7.87 4.82
N GLU A 119 -1.77 -8.74 5.71
CA GLU A 119 -0.37 -9.18 5.78
C GLU A 119 0.09 -9.89 4.49
N GLU A 120 -0.73 -10.79 3.94
CA GLU A 120 -0.41 -11.47 2.68
C GLU A 120 -0.36 -10.48 1.51
N LEU A 121 -1.22 -9.46 1.48
CA LEU A 121 -1.17 -8.40 0.48
C LEU A 121 0.12 -7.58 0.59
N ILE A 122 0.55 -7.22 1.80
CA ILE A 122 1.83 -6.51 2.04
C ILE A 122 3.01 -7.35 1.55
N LYS A 123 3.07 -8.62 1.96
CA LYS A 123 4.12 -9.56 1.54
C LYS A 123 4.19 -9.71 0.02
N LYS A 124 3.04 -9.74 -0.66
CA LYS A 124 2.98 -9.95 -2.11
C LYS A 124 3.24 -8.69 -2.92
N MET A 125 2.74 -7.54 -2.47
CA MET A 125 2.66 -6.32 -3.28
C MET A 125 3.70 -5.27 -2.92
N VAL A 126 4.26 -5.31 -1.71
CA VAL A 126 5.14 -4.26 -1.18
C VAL A 126 6.56 -4.80 -0.95
N ARG A 127 6.66 -5.88 -0.17
CA ARG A 127 7.96 -6.48 0.16
C ARG A 127 8.63 -7.02 -1.10
N PRO A 128 9.96 -6.88 -1.23
CA PRO A 128 10.67 -7.46 -2.35
C PRO A 128 10.46 -8.99 -2.35
N PRO A 129 10.35 -9.62 -3.53
CA PRO A 129 10.33 -11.07 -3.59
C PRO A 129 11.60 -11.59 -2.94
N LEU A 130 11.46 -12.58 -2.06
CA LEU A 130 12.62 -13.36 -1.59
C LEU A 130 13.37 -13.78 -2.84
N SER A 131 14.65 -13.41 -2.92
CA SER A 131 15.46 -13.62 -4.12
C SER A 131 15.31 -15.06 -4.58
N LEU A 132 14.60 -15.26 -5.69
CA LEU A 132 14.80 -16.44 -6.50
C LEU A 132 16.25 -16.32 -6.94
N ARG A 133 17.14 -17.17 -6.37
CA ARG A 133 18.47 -17.36 -6.93
C ARG A 133 18.25 -17.61 -8.40
N VAL A 134 18.58 -16.63 -9.24
CA VAL A 134 18.69 -16.86 -10.68
C VAL A 134 19.75 -17.94 -10.77
N PRO A 135 19.46 -19.14 -11.32
CA PRO A 135 20.53 -20.07 -11.62
C PRO A 135 21.44 -19.30 -12.57
N THR A 136 22.65 -18.98 -12.13
CA THR A 136 23.69 -18.49 -13.03
C THR A 136 23.76 -19.48 -14.16
N ILE A 137 23.28 -19.11 -15.35
CA ILE A 137 23.50 -19.90 -16.54
C ILE A 137 25.02 -19.88 -16.69
N ALA A 138 25.67 -20.97 -16.29
CA ALA A 138 27.08 -21.17 -16.54
C ALA A 138 27.26 -20.96 -18.05
N SER A 139 28.03 -19.95 -18.40
CA SER A 139 28.51 -19.74 -19.75
C SER A 139 29.13 -21.04 -20.23
N ALA A 140 28.40 -21.77 -21.10
CA ALA A 140 28.95 -22.88 -21.82
C ALA A 140 30.05 -22.31 -22.71
N SER A 141 31.30 -22.58 -22.34
CA SER A 141 32.45 -22.41 -23.21
C SER A 141 32.15 -23.18 -24.49
N ILE A 142 32.10 -22.46 -25.60
CA ILE A 142 32.19 -23.05 -26.92
C ILE A 142 33.69 -23.23 -27.16
N GLU A 143 34.15 -24.48 -27.07
CA GLU A 143 35.37 -24.96 -27.74
C GLU A 143 34.96 -25.76 -28.98
#